data_AF-A0ABD2B1H5-F1
#
_entry.id   AF-A0ABD2B1H5-F1
#
_cell.length_a   1.000
_cell.length_b   1.000
_cell.length_c   1.000
_cell.angle_alpha   90.00
_cell.angle_beta   90.00
_cell.angle_gamma   90.00
#
_symmetry.space_group_name_H-M   'P 1'
#
loop_
_entity.id
_entity.type
_entity.pdbx_description
1 polymer ?
#
loop_
_entity_poly.entity_id
_entity_poly.type
_entity_poly.pdbx_seq_one_letter_code
_entity_poly.pdbx_strand_id
1 'polypeptide(L)'
;MPPKEKRRVRWTKGLTKEEKQQKVLERQFILKKEHLLREIKMGVLNTKKYRQSWRELMIRAKMPVIKEDIEHAWHTFDRVIDNKDHSIQILIKSLEEAKEQCERSKNGHSEMIRCLFNIYKMRMKAISTTYQSKINEILNEVNTDIIGYRQKGNEDLSQLQSIISIMQEQLDNSLNNTKSKTMSKIDSFIEDKTNVRRLALVVKENEMNDFSAGLQKTIATYHKNTKNRRKLYDVVKEKDEKNQQIITKQYVRISVLSETISTFREKMATHKANVKKHLKEIMDEQNFFYTSYWIMKNRFISEQKQDRAQLTITAIEYKLTKNYLERLIKKIESLLRLLLICNKYETINENIYSYANYKESSPRKIFSISELKGSEEIIHNFQDLTNFWRRIGIVQVTIEELKLEKEDLRKEINELRKIIQCYLSQETKTNLIS
;
A
#
# COMPACT_ATOMS: atom_id res chain seq x y z
N MET A 1 -5.00 102.99 -104.62
CA MET A 1 -4.41 102.13 -105.67
C MET A 1 -3.06 101.56 -105.19
N PRO A 2 -2.55 100.43 -105.74
CA PRO A 2 -2.15 99.31 -104.87
C PRO A 2 -0.65 98.86 -104.97
N PRO A 3 -0.24 97.60 -105.30
CA PRO A 3 0.52 96.77 -104.36
C PRO A 3 1.79 96.08 -104.96
N LYS A 4 2.47 95.16 -104.22
CA LYS A 4 3.11 93.90 -104.70
C LYS A 4 3.78 93.14 -103.51
N GLU A 5 4.45 91.99 -103.70
CA GLU A 5 3.82 90.68 -103.91
C GLU A 5 4.63 89.50 -103.30
N LYS A 6 4.35 89.18 -102.02
CA LYS A 6 3.93 87.84 -101.49
C LYS A 6 4.60 86.49 -101.93
N ARG A 7 5.51 86.38 -102.91
CA ARG A 7 5.95 85.06 -103.46
C ARG A 7 7.08 84.34 -102.72
N ARG A 8 8.05 85.03 -102.10
CA ARG A 8 9.14 84.38 -101.29
C ARG A 8 8.65 83.66 -100.03
N VAL A 9 7.39 83.85 -99.66
CA VAL A 9 6.84 83.51 -98.33
C VAL A 9 6.25 82.09 -98.28
N ARG A 10 6.05 81.40 -99.43
CA ARG A 10 5.35 80.10 -99.45
C ARG A 10 6.26 78.89 -99.17
N TRP A 11 7.43 78.83 -99.80
CA TRP A 11 8.40 77.73 -99.61
C TRP A 11 9.10 77.79 -98.24
N THR A 12 9.48 78.99 -97.80
CA THR A 12 10.02 79.24 -96.45
C THR A 12 9.02 78.87 -95.35
N LYS A 13 7.70 78.97 -95.60
CA LYS A 13 6.64 78.50 -94.68
C LYS A 13 6.41 76.98 -94.66
N GLY A 14 7.01 76.22 -95.57
CA GLY A 14 6.99 74.75 -95.55
C GLY A 14 7.99 74.22 -94.53
N LEU A 15 9.28 74.43 -94.78
CA LEU A 15 10.36 74.02 -93.86
C LEU A 15 10.17 74.59 -92.45
N THR A 16 9.79 75.88 -92.31
CA THR A 16 9.54 76.45 -90.97
C THR A 16 8.26 75.98 -90.30
N LYS A 17 7.40 75.17 -90.97
CA LYS A 17 6.32 74.43 -90.31
C LYS A 17 6.80 73.06 -89.85
N GLU A 18 7.52 72.31 -90.68
CA GLU A 18 8.05 70.99 -90.33
C GLU A 18 9.11 71.09 -89.23
N GLU A 19 10.05 72.03 -89.31
CA GLU A 19 11.00 72.29 -88.21
C GLU A 19 10.30 72.73 -86.92
N LYS A 20 9.21 73.50 -87.01
CA LYS A 20 8.44 73.88 -85.81
C LYS A 20 7.66 72.69 -85.26
N GLN A 21 7.16 71.80 -86.11
CA GLN A 21 6.53 70.55 -85.68
C GLN A 21 7.55 69.62 -85.02
N GLN A 22 8.74 69.45 -85.60
CA GLN A 22 9.85 68.71 -84.97
C GLN A 22 10.27 69.35 -83.64
N LYS A 23 10.52 70.66 -83.58
CA LYS A 23 10.86 71.35 -82.31
C LYS A 23 9.74 71.29 -81.26
N VAL A 24 8.46 71.21 -81.68
CA VAL A 24 7.33 70.97 -80.77
C VAL A 24 7.28 69.52 -80.30
N LEU A 25 7.52 68.55 -81.18
CA LEU A 25 7.59 67.12 -80.86
C LEU A 25 8.79 66.80 -79.95
N GLU A 26 9.96 67.40 -80.19
CA GLU A 26 11.15 67.31 -79.33
C GLU A 26 10.88 67.92 -77.95
N ARG A 27 10.25 69.10 -77.88
CA ARG A 27 9.84 69.70 -76.59
C ARG A 27 8.84 68.82 -75.86
N GLN A 28 7.85 68.26 -76.55
CA GLN A 28 6.92 67.28 -75.97
C GLN A 28 7.64 66.00 -75.52
N PHE A 29 8.64 65.53 -76.25
CA PHE A 29 9.44 64.36 -75.91
C PHE A 29 10.31 64.60 -74.67
N ILE A 30 10.98 65.76 -74.57
CA ILE A 30 11.75 66.17 -73.39
C ILE A 30 10.84 66.30 -72.18
N LEU A 31 9.69 66.98 -72.30
CA LEU A 31 8.72 67.11 -71.21
C LEU A 31 8.17 65.74 -70.76
N LYS A 32 7.86 64.83 -71.70
CA LYS A 32 7.49 63.44 -71.37
C LYS A 32 8.63 62.69 -70.67
N LYS A 33 9.88 62.85 -71.11
CA LYS A 33 11.06 62.23 -70.48
C LYS A 33 11.29 62.76 -69.06
N GLU A 34 11.11 64.06 -68.82
CA GLU A 34 11.18 64.67 -67.48
C GLU A 34 10.01 64.28 -66.58
N HIS A 35 8.82 64.06 -67.15
CA HIS A 35 7.67 63.50 -66.42
C HIS A 35 7.99 62.06 -65.97
N LEU A 36 8.40 61.20 -66.91
CA LEU A 36 8.79 59.81 -66.64
C LEU A 36 9.95 59.72 -65.63
N LEU A 37 10.97 60.58 -65.72
CA LEU A 37 12.06 60.60 -64.74
C LEU A 37 11.61 61.06 -63.34
N ARG A 38 10.63 61.95 -63.25
CA ARG A 38 9.99 62.32 -61.97
C ARG A 38 9.15 61.17 -61.44
N GLU A 39 8.36 60.51 -62.27
CA GLU A 39 7.57 59.31 -61.89
C GLU A 39 8.48 58.16 -61.43
N ILE A 40 9.60 57.91 -62.11
CA ILE A 40 10.58 56.88 -61.69
C ILE A 40 11.22 57.25 -60.35
N LYS A 41 11.67 58.51 -60.16
CA LYS A 41 12.24 58.95 -58.88
C LYS A 41 11.22 58.87 -57.74
N MET A 42 10.00 59.32 -57.97
CA MET A 42 8.89 59.21 -57.01
C MET A 42 8.51 57.75 -56.75
N GLY A 43 8.54 56.89 -57.77
CA GLY A 43 8.30 55.46 -57.67
C GLY A 43 9.33 54.74 -56.80
N VAL A 44 10.63 55.02 -56.98
CA VAL A 44 11.70 54.50 -56.13
C VAL A 44 11.54 54.99 -54.69
N LEU A 45 11.26 56.28 -54.50
CA LEU A 45 11.14 56.88 -53.17
C LEU A 45 9.89 56.39 -52.42
N ASN A 46 8.76 56.24 -53.11
CA ASN A 46 7.55 55.61 -52.59
C ASN A 46 7.78 54.13 -52.30
N THR A 47 8.49 53.38 -53.16
CA THR A 47 8.81 51.97 -52.91
C THR A 47 9.68 51.82 -51.65
N LYS A 48 10.64 52.72 -51.41
CA LYS A 48 11.43 52.75 -50.16
C LYS A 48 10.54 53.05 -48.95
N LYS A 49 9.66 54.05 -49.04
CA LYS A 49 8.69 54.39 -47.99
C LYS A 49 7.76 53.19 -47.68
N TYR A 50 7.12 52.61 -48.68
CA TYR A 50 6.25 51.44 -48.51
C TYR A 50 7.01 50.25 -47.92
N ARG A 51 8.23 49.93 -48.38
CA ARG A 51 9.06 48.87 -47.76
C ARG A 51 9.37 49.14 -46.29
N GLN A 52 9.62 50.40 -45.93
CA GLN A 52 9.87 50.78 -44.54
C GLN A 52 8.60 50.69 -43.69
N SER A 53 7.48 51.26 -44.14
CA SER A 53 6.19 51.14 -43.44
C SER A 53 5.72 49.69 -43.34
N TRP A 54 5.94 48.84 -44.35
CA TRP A 54 5.67 47.40 -44.28
C TRP A 54 6.55 46.70 -43.25
N ARG A 55 7.85 47.04 -43.15
CA ARG A 55 8.72 46.51 -42.08
C ARG A 55 8.25 46.95 -40.70
N GLU A 56 7.91 48.22 -40.51
CA GLU A 56 7.39 48.75 -39.24
C GLU A 56 6.03 48.15 -38.87
N LEU A 57 5.16 47.87 -39.84
CA LEU A 57 3.89 47.15 -39.64
C LEU A 57 4.15 45.70 -39.24
N MET A 58 5.04 44.99 -39.96
CA MET A 58 5.41 43.60 -39.67
C MET A 58 6.10 43.45 -38.32
N ILE A 59 6.99 44.38 -37.94
CA ILE A 59 7.63 44.41 -36.62
C ILE A 59 6.58 44.62 -35.53
N ARG A 60 5.66 45.58 -35.68
CA ARG A 60 4.56 45.79 -34.72
C ARG A 60 3.62 44.58 -34.62
N ALA A 61 3.39 43.85 -35.70
CA ALA A 61 2.54 42.67 -35.70
C ALA A 61 3.25 41.39 -35.19
N LYS A 62 4.57 41.26 -35.39
CA LYS A 62 5.32 40.04 -35.06
C LYS A 62 6.14 40.11 -33.77
N MET A 63 6.60 41.28 -33.34
CA MET A 63 7.30 41.39 -32.05
C MET A 63 6.49 40.98 -30.82
N PRO A 64 5.17 41.26 -30.68
CA PRO A 64 4.40 40.72 -29.55
C PRO A 64 4.38 39.20 -29.56
N VAL A 65 4.17 38.57 -30.72
CA VAL A 65 4.20 37.10 -30.87
C VAL A 65 5.57 36.53 -30.52
N ILE A 66 6.66 37.11 -31.04
CA ILE A 66 8.03 36.67 -30.72
C ILE A 66 8.32 36.84 -29.22
N LYS A 67 7.78 37.88 -28.58
CA LYS A 67 7.91 38.07 -27.13
C LYS A 67 7.16 36.98 -26.37
N GLU A 68 5.91 36.69 -26.74
CA GLU A 68 5.11 35.60 -26.16
C GLU A 68 5.78 34.23 -26.35
N ASP A 69 6.34 33.95 -27.53
CA ASP A 69 7.09 32.72 -27.82
C ASP A 69 8.33 32.58 -26.93
N ILE A 70 9.09 33.67 -26.71
CA ILE A 70 10.26 33.70 -25.82
C ILE A 70 9.83 33.54 -24.35
N GLU A 71 8.75 34.19 -23.93
CA GLU A 71 8.21 34.11 -22.57
C GLU A 71 7.69 32.69 -22.28
N HIS A 72 7.01 32.07 -23.25
CA HIS A 72 6.58 30.66 -23.16
C HIS A 72 7.76 29.68 -23.14
N ALA A 73 8.78 29.90 -23.97
CA ALA A 73 10.01 29.10 -23.95
C ALA A 73 10.74 29.25 -22.61
N TRP A 74 10.85 30.46 -22.07
CA TRP A 74 11.48 30.72 -20.77
C TRP A 74 10.74 29.99 -19.64
N HIS A 75 9.41 30.15 -19.52
CA HIS A 75 8.62 29.42 -18.53
C HIS A 75 8.69 27.89 -18.70
N THR A 76 8.85 27.40 -19.93
CA THR A 76 9.06 25.98 -20.20
C THR A 76 10.43 25.51 -19.69
N PHE A 77 11.49 26.31 -19.90
CA PHE A 77 12.82 26.00 -19.37
C PHE A 77 12.88 26.06 -17.85
N ASP A 78 12.35 27.10 -17.22
CA ASP A 78 12.28 27.22 -15.74
C ASP A 78 11.56 26.01 -15.15
N ARG A 79 10.40 25.64 -15.69
CA ARG A 79 9.67 24.44 -15.23
C ARG A 79 10.45 23.15 -15.45
N VAL A 80 11.26 23.04 -16.50
CA VAL A 80 12.15 21.88 -16.71
C VAL A 80 13.28 21.87 -15.69
N ILE A 81 13.86 23.03 -15.36
CA ILE A 81 14.88 23.18 -14.32
C ILE A 81 14.31 22.80 -12.95
N ASP A 82 13.16 23.35 -12.54
CA ASP A 82 12.49 23.01 -11.28
C ASP A 82 12.22 21.50 -11.16
N ASN A 83 11.71 20.87 -12.23
CA ASN A 83 11.47 19.42 -12.27
C ASN A 83 12.78 18.61 -12.14
N LYS A 84 13.90 19.11 -12.71
CA LYS A 84 15.21 18.46 -12.62
C LYS A 84 15.81 18.64 -11.23
N ASP A 85 15.74 19.82 -10.65
CA ASP A 85 16.23 20.09 -9.30
C ASP A 85 15.44 19.31 -8.25
N HIS A 86 14.11 19.21 -8.39
CA HIS A 86 13.29 18.34 -7.55
C HIS A 86 13.68 16.86 -7.70
N SER A 87 13.94 16.40 -8.93
CA SER A 87 14.43 15.04 -9.19
C SER A 87 15.81 14.80 -8.55
N ILE A 88 16.71 15.77 -8.62
CA ILE A 88 18.04 15.74 -7.99
C ILE A 88 17.91 15.68 -6.47
N GLN A 89 17.03 16.47 -5.85
CA GLN A 89 16.80 16.43 -4.40
C GLN A 89 16.27 15.06 -3.93
N ILE A 90 15.33 14.45 -4.68
CA ILE A 90 14.86 13.08 -4.39
C ILE A 90 16.00 12.06 -4.51
N LEU A 91 16.84 12.19 -5.54
CA LEU A 91 17.99 11.30 -5.74
C LEU A 91 19.04 11.46 -4.63
N ILE A 92 19.35 12.68 -4.21
CA ILE A 92 20.26 12.95 -3.07
C ILE A 92 19.70 12.31 -1.80
N LYS A 93 18.42 12.54 -1.48
CA LYS A 93 17.79 11.97 -0.30
C LYS A 93 17.79 10.43 -0.32
N SER A 94 17.46 9.80 -1.45
CA SER A 94 17.49 8.34 -1.55
C SER A 94 18.91 7.76 -1.46
N LEU A 95 19.93 8.50 -1.90
CA LEU A 95 21.34 8.14 -1.74
C LEU A 95 21.81 8.27 -0.28
N GLU A 96 21.34 9.28 0.45
CA GLU A 96 21.57 9.42 1.90
C GLU A 96 20.89 8.30 2.69
N GLU A 97 19.63 8.00 2.40
CA GLU A 97 18.89 6.88 3.00
C GLU A 97 19.58 5.53 2.75
N ALA A 98 20.02 5.27 1.51
CA ALA A 98 20.76 4.05 1.15
C ALA A 98 22.12 3.96 1.86
N LYS A 99 22.84 5.07 1.97
CA LYS A 99 24.11 5.14 2.73
C LYS A 99 23.87 4.85 4.21
N GLU A 100 22.84 5.44 4.81
CA GLU A 100 22.50 5.23 6.20
C GLU A 100 22.06 3.78 6.48
N GLN A 101 21.29 3.17 5.57
CA GLN A 101 20.96 1.73 5.62
C GLN A 101 22.21 0.84 5.53
N CYS A 102 23.17 1.20 4.67
CA CYS A 102 24.44 0.49 4.54
C CYS A 102 25.27 0.56 5.84
N GLU A 103 25.39 1.74 6.46
CA GLU A 103 26.11 1.89 7.73
C GLU A 103 25.40 1.18 8.89
N ARG A 104 24.05 1.25 8.98
CA ARG A 104 23.28 0.45 9.95
C ARG A 104 23.54 -1.06 9.79
N SER A 105 23.56 -1.56 8.56
CA SER A 105 23.85 -2.98 8.26
C SER A 105 25.28 -3.37 8.68
N LYS A 106 26.29 -2.56 8.32
CA LYS A 106 27.69 -2.78 8.76
C LYS A 106 27.82 -2.82 10.28
N ASN A 107 27.19 -1.85 10.97
CA ASN A 107 27.21 -1.78 12.42
C ASN A 107 26.54 -3.00 13.04
N GLY A 108 25.34 -3.40 12.58
CA GLY A 108 24.66 -4.61 13.04
C GLY A 108 25.48 -5.89 12.82
N HIS A 109 26.17 -6.03 11.69
CA HIS A 109 27.09 -7.14 11.46
C HIS A 109 28.31 -7.12 12.41
N SER A 110 28.90 -5.95 12.64
CA SER A 110 30.01 -5.75 13.60
C SER A 110 29.59 -6.12 15.02
N GLU A 111 28.38 -5.71 15.45
CA GLU A 111 27.83 -6.09 16.74
C GLU A 111 27.55 -7.58 16.87
N MET A 112 27.01 -8.22 15.83
CA MET A 112 26.79 -9.67 15.84
C MET A 112 28.12 -10.44 15.93
N ILE A 113 29.17 -10.01 15.22
CA ILE A 113 30.53 -10.57 15.33
C ILE A 113 31.08 -10.36 16.75
N ARG A 114 30.92 -9.16 17.34
CA ARG A 114 31.32 -8.85 18.72
C ARG A 114 30.62 -9.74 19.75
N CYS A 115 29.32 -9.98 19.58
CA CYS A 115 28.54 -10.88 20.43
C CYS A 115 29.00 -12.34 20.30
N LEU A 116 29.18 -12.85 19.08
CA LEU A 116 29.74 -14.18 18.83
C LEU A 116 31.13 -14.34 19.46
N PHE A 117 32.02 -13.38 19.25
CA PHE A 117 33.36 -13.38 19.83
C PHE A 117 33.32 -13.46 21.36
N ASN A 118 32.42 -12.70 22.01
CA ASN A 118 32.27 -12.76 23.46
C ASN A 118 31.75 -14.13 23.95
N ILE A 119 30.80 -14.74 23.24
CA ILE A 119 30.30 -16.10 23.54
C ILE A 119 31.44 -17.12 23.42
N TYR A 120 32.23 -17.08 22.34
CA TYR A 120 33.38 -17.97 22.17
C TYR A 120 34.46 -17.73 23.23
N LYS A 121 34.73 -16.48 23.62
CA LYS A 121 35.65 -16.14 24.71
C LYS A 121 35.19 -16.70 26.05
N MET A 122 33.90 -16.59 26.39
CA MET A 122 33.34 -17.17 27.62
C MET A 122 33.39 -18.70 27.59
N ARG A 123 33.03 -19.33 26.47
CA ARG A 123 33.11 -20.79 26.29
C ARG A 123 34.54 -21.31 26.42
N MET A 124 35.51 -20.63 25.81
CA MET A 124 36.92 -20.99 25.93
C MET A 124 37.40 -20.88 27.38
N LYS A 125 37.02 -19.81 28.10
CA LYS A 125 37.34 -19.66 29.53
C LYS A 125 36.75 -20.81 30.35
N ALA A 126 35.49 -21.18 30.13
CA ALA A 126 34.83 -22.27 30.84
C ALA A 126 35.48 -23.65 30.57
N ILE A 127 35.90 -23.91 29.32
CA ILE A 127 36.66 -25.13 28.98
C ILE A 127 38.03 -25.12 29.67
N SER A 128 38.73 -23.97 29.68
CA SER A 128 40.02 -23.84 30.37
C SER A 128 39.90 -24.08 31.87
N THR A 129 38.89 -23.51 32.54
CA THR A 129 38.69 -23.69 33.99
C THR A 129 38.27 -25.11 34.35
N THR A 130 37.41 -25.74 33.55
CA THR A 130 37.02 -27.14 33.79
C THR A 130 38.17 -28.11 33.53
N TYR A 131 39.03 -27.84 32.55
CA TYR A 131 40.24 -28.62 32.30
C TYR A 131 41.26 -28.49 33.45
N GLN A 132 41.52 -27.27 33.93
CA GLN A 132 42.37 -27.05 35.10
C GLN A 132 41.80 -27.71 36.37
N SER A 133 40.48 -27.63 36.58
CA SER A 133 39.83 -28.28 37.71
C SER A 133 40.05 -29.80 37.68
N LYS A 134 39.89 -30.45 36.52
CA LYS A 134 40.10 -31.89 36.37
C LYS A 134 41.56 -32.31 36.55
N ILE A 135 42.51 -31.49 36.11
CA ILE A 135 43.93 -31.74 36.39
C ILE A 135 44.20 -31.70 37.89
N ASN A 136 43.68 -30.68 38.59
CA ASN A 136 43.87 -30.55 40.04
C ASN A 136 43.17 -31.67 40.82
N GLU A 137 41.99 -32.11 40.37
CA GLU A 137 41.25 -33.26 40.92
C GLU A 137 42.08 -34.55 40.82
N ILE A 138 42.54 -34.91 39.62
CA ILE A 138 43.38 -36.11 39.40
C ILE A 138 44.71 -36.03 40.17
N LEU A 139 45.34 -34.85 40.23
CA LEU A 139 46.57 -34.66 41.02
C LEU A 139 46.32 -34.82 42.51
N ASN A 140 45.17 -34.38 43.02
CA ASN A 140 44.79 -34.58 44.41
C ASN A 140 44.50 -36.05 44.71
N GLU A 141 43.75 -36.75 43.85
CA GLU A 141 43.49 -38.20 43.96
C GLU A 141 44.80 -39.00 44.00
N VAL A 142 45.71 -38.77 43.04
CA VAL A 142 47.01 -39.45 42.99
C VAL A 142 47.86 -39.13 44.23
N ASN A 143 47.83 -37.89 44.73
CA ASN A 143 48.53 -37.54 45.98
C ASN A 143 47.91 -38.25 47.19
N THR A 144 46.58 -38.35 47.29
CA THR A 144 45.92 -39.09 48.38
C THR A 144 46.23 -40.59 48.32
N ASP A 145 46.26 -41.18 47.13
CA ASP A 145 46.64 -42.59 46.93
C ASP A 145 48.10 -42.84 47.33
N ILE A 146 49.03 -41.97 46.92
CA ILE A 146 50.46 -42.07 47.31
C ILE A 146 50.62 -41.99 48.84
N ILE A 147 49.85 -41.11 49.50
CA ILE A 147 49.86 -41.01 50.98
C ILE A 147 49.29 -42.29 51.60
N GLY A 148 48.15 -42.80 51.10
CA GLY A 148 47.53 -44.04 51.59
C GLY A 148 48.41 -45.28 51.41
N TYR A 149 49.03 -45.45 50.24
CA TYR A 149 50.00 -46.53 49.99
C TYR A 149 51.22 -46.43 50.91
N ARG A 150 51.71 -45.22 51.21
CA ARG A 150 52.82 -45.03 52.15
C ARG A 150 52.41 -45.35 53.59
N GLN A 151 51.22 -44.97 54.01
CA GLN A 151 50.68 -45.31 55.33
C GLN A 151 50.56 -46.82 55.48
N LYS A 152 49.88 -47.50 54.54
CA LYS A 152 49.73 -48.94 54.55
C LYS A 152 51.08 -49.67 54.51
N GLY A 153 52.03 -49.22 53.69
CA GLY A 153 53.38 -49.78 53.65
C GLY A 153 54.11 -49.69 55.00
N ASN A 154 53.92 -48.59 55.74
CA ASN A 154 54.49 -48.45 57.09
C ASN A 154 53.79 -49.36 58.11
N GLU A 155 52.46 -49.54 58.00
CA GLU A 155 51.70 -50.49 58.83
C GLU A 155 52.15 -51.94 58.60
N ASP A 156 52.23 -52.36 57.33
CA ASP A 156 52.69 -53.69 56.92
C ASP A 156 54.13 -53.95 57.41
N LEU A 157 55.03 -52.97 57.28
CA LEU A 157 56.41 -53.05 57.81
C LEU A 157 56.44 -53.19 59.34
N SER A 158 55.58 -52.45 60.05
CA SER A 158 55.49 -52.51 61.52
C SER A 158 54.96 -53.88 62.01
N GLN A 159 53.99 -54.45 61.28
CA GLN A 159 53.49 -55.80 61.53
C GLN A 159 54.58 -56.85 61.28
N LEU A 160 55.30 -56.77 60.15
CA LEU A 160 56.40 -57.67 59.85
C LEU A 160 57.52 -57.60 60.90
N GLN A 161 57.90 -56.39 61.34
CA GLN A 161 58.89 -56.22 62.41
C GLN A 161 58.44 -56.84 63.74
N SER A 162 57.14 -56.75 64.06
CA SER A 162 56.54 -57.40 65.24
C SER A 162 56.59 -58.93 65.12
N ILE A 163 56.24 -59.48 63.95
CA ILE A 163 56.31 -60.93 63.68
C ILE A 163 57.74 -61.45 63.77
N ILE A 164 58.71 -60.75 63.16
CA ILE A 164 60.14 -61.09 63.22
C ILE A 164 60.62 -61.14 64.69
N SER A 165 60.23 -60.15 65.50
CA SER A 165 60.61 -60.09 66.91
C SER A 165 60.06 -61.30 67.70
N ILE A 166 58.80 -61.67 67.49
CA ILE A 166 58.17 -62.85 68.10
C ILE A 166 58.83 -64.15 67.63
N MET A 167 59.10 -64.29 66.33
CA MET A 167 59.78 -65.47 65.77
C MET A 167 61.20 -65.62 66.31
N GLN A 168 61.91 -64.50 66.53
CA GLN A 168 63.27 -64.49 67.06
C GLN A 168 63.28 -64.88 68.54
N GLU A 169 62.34 -64.37 69.34
CA GLU A 169 62.12 -64.81 70.73
C GLU A 169 61.78 -66.31 70.81
N GLN A 170 60.92 -66.82 69.92
CA GLN A 170 60.61 -68.24 69.84
C GLN A 170 61.83 -69.09 69.44
N LEU A 171 62.65 -68.60 68.52
CA LEU A 171 63.86 -69.29 68.07
C LEU A 171 64.93 -69.33 69.18
N ASP A 172 65.15 -68.23 69.90
CA ASP A 172 66.06 -68.18 71.05
C ASP A 172 65.58 -69.07 72.20
N ASN A 173 64.27 -69.06 72.50
CA ASN A 173 63.68 -69.98 73.48
C ASN A 173 63.81 -71.46 73.06
N SER A 174 63.60 -71.78 71.78
CA SER A 174 63.81 -73.12 71.24
C SER A 174 65.29 -73.54 71.27
N LEU A 175 66.20 -72.61 70.96
CA LEU A 175 67.65 -72.82 70.97
C LEU A 175 68.17 -73.03 72.39
N ASN A 176 67.65 -72.31 73.38
CA ASN A 176 67.95 -72.51 74.80
C ASN A 176 67.36 -73.84 75.34
N ASN A 177 66.14 -74.20 74.93
CA ASN A 177 65.47 -75.45 75.29
C ASN A 177 66.12 -76.69 74.62
N THR A 178 66.64 -76.55 73.41
CA THR A 178 67.40 -77.61 72.73
C THR A 178 68.81 -77.73 73.30
N LYS A 179 69.51 -76.63 73.59
CA LYS A 179 70.78 -76.66 74.33
C LYS A 179 70.62 -77.36 75.69
N SER A 180 69.62 -77.01 76.49
CA SER A 180 69.41 -77.65 77.81
C SER A 180 69.06 -79.14 77.70
N LYS A 181 68.35 -79.56 76.65
CA LYS A 181 68.02 -80.98 76.38
C LYS A 181 69.16 -81.79 75.76
N THR A 182 70.04 -81.18 74.96
CA THR A 182 71.12 -81.89 74.27
C THR A 182 72.38 -82.03 75.12
N MET A 183 72.65 -81.08 76.02
CA MET A 183 73.81 -81.10 76.95
C MET A 183 73.76 -82.22 78.02
N SER A 184 72.80 -83.15 77.95
CA SER A 184 72.63 -84.23 78.94
C SER A 184 72.54 -85.64 78.37
N LYS A 185 72.53 -85.84 77.03
CA LYS A 185 72.41 -87.18 76.41
C LYS A 185 73.15 -87.41 75.09
N ILE A 186 74.03 -86.50 74.65
CA ILE A 186 74.71 -86.61 73.35
C ILE A 186 76.21 -86.35 73.50
N ASP A 187 76.96 -87.40 73.85
CA ASP A 187 78.44 -87.43 73.71
C ASP A 187 78.99 -88.86 73.44
N SER A 188 78.13 -89.85 73.11
CA SER A 188 78.58 -91.25 72.97
C SER A 188 77.83 -92.13 71.96
N PHE A 189 76.97 -91.59 71.08
CA PHE A 189 76.15 -92.44 70.19
C PHE A 189 75.82 -91.90 68.78
N ILE A 190 76.41 -90.78 68.33
CA ILE A 190 76.04 -90.13 67.06
C ILE A 190 76.84 -90.60 65.82
N GLU A 191 78.05 -91.14 65.99
CA GLU A 191 79.02 -91.20 64.88
C GLU A 191 78.71 -92.30 63.82
N ASP A 192 78.19 -93.46 64.22
CA ASP A 192 77.96 -94.58 63.28
C ASP A 192 76.59 -94.59 62.58
N LYS A 193 75.50 -94.18 63.27
CA LYS A 193 74.14 -94.25 62.69
C LYS A 193 73.82 -93.10 61.74
N THR A 194 74.54 -91.99 61.84
CA THR A 194 74.37 -90.81 60.98
C THR A 194 74.90 -91.07 59.56
N ASN A 195 76.06 -91.70 59.43
CA ASN A 195 76.73 -91.91 58.14
C ASN A 195 75.90 -92.75 57.15
N VAL A 196 75.27 -93.85 57.59
CA VAL A 196 74.47 -94.71 56.70
C VAL A 196 73.21 -94.00 56.18
N ARG A 197 72.50 -93.24 57.04
CA ARG A 197 71.35 -92.43 56.61
C ARG A 197 71.76 -91.26 55.71
N ARG A 198 72.91 -90.63 55.98
CA ARG A 198 73.45 -89.56 55.14
C ARG A 198 73.77 -90.06 53.73
N LEU A 199 74.39 -91.24 53.60
CA LEU A 199 74.68 -91.86 52.31
C LEU A 199 73.40 -92.20 51.52
N ALA A 200 72.39 -92.80 52.17
CA ALA A 200 71.13 -93.13 51.51
C ALA A 200 70.34 -91.88 51.05
N LEU A 201 70.35 -90.81 51.85
CA LEU A 201 69.76 -89.52 51.48
C LEU A 201 70.51 -88.89 50.30
N VAL A 202 71.85 -88.81 50.37
CA VAL A 202 72.68 -88.23 49.29
C VAL A 202 72.45 -88.96 47.96
N VAL A 203 72.34 -90.30 47.94
CA VAL A 203 72.06 -91.05 46.70
C VAL A 203 70.68 -90.70 46.11
N LYS A 204 69.63 -90.61 46.94
CA LYS A 204 68.28 -90.27 46.44
C LYS A 204 68.08 -88.79 46.13
N GLU A 205 68.79 -87.92 46.83
CA GLU A 205 68.88 -86.50 46.52
C GLU A 205 69.62 -86.28 45.20
N ASN A 206 70.70 -87.03 44.92
CA ASN A 206 71.38 -87.02 43.62
C ASN A 206 70.46 -87.50 42.49
N GLU A 207 69.74 -88.63 42.63
CA GLU A 207 68.76 -89.07 41.62
C GLU A 207 67.66 -88.02 41.35
N MET A 208 67.13 -87.38 42.40
CA MET A 208 66.15 -86.29 42.28
C MET A 208 66.74 -85.08 41.56
N ASN A 209 67.99 -84.72 41.90
CA ASN A 209 68.71 -83.60 41.29
C ASN A 209 69.02 -83.87 39.82
N ASP A 210 69.40 -85.09 39.45
CA ASP A 210 69.64 -85.51 38.06
C ASP A 210 68.34 -85.45 37.24
N PHE A 211 67.21 -85.90 37.80
CA PHE A 211 65.91 -85.80 37.14
C PHE A 211 65.44 -84.34 36.99
N SER A 212 65.62 -83.53 38.04
CA SER A 212 65.34 -82.08 38.03
C SER A 212 66.21 -81.37 36.99
N ALA A 213 67.50 -81.67 36.91
CA ALA A 213 68.41 -81.15 35.90
C ALA A 213 68.02 -81.60 34.48
N GLY A 214 67.56 -82.84 34.31
CA GLY A 214 67.01 -83.36 33.05
C GLY A 214 65.75 -82.62 32.59
N LEU A 215 64.81 -82.36 33.51
CA LEU A 215 63.62 -81.54 33.24
C LEU A 215 64.01 -80.10 32.92
N GLN A 216 64.85 -79.46 33.73
CA GLN A 216 65.33 -78.09 33.48
C GLN A 216 66.05 -77.97 32.13
N LYS A 217 66.88 -78.96 31.76
CA LYS A 217 67.55 -79.00 30.44
C LYS A 217 66.55 -79.14 29.30
N THR A 218 65.51 -79.95 29.47
CA THR A 218 64.43 -80.12 28.46
C THR A 218 63.61 -78.83 28.31
N ILE A 219 63.22 -78.23 29.44
CA ILE A 219 62.52 -76.93 29.50
C ILE A 219 63.37 -75.82 28.87
N ALA A 220 64.65 -75.71 29.23
CA ALA A 220 65.58 -74.74 28.65
C ALA A 220 65.76 -74.93 27.13
N THR A 221 65.84 -76.17 26.66
CA THR A 221 65.91 -76.50 25.23
C THR A 221 64.62 -76.10 24.50
N TYR A 222 63.45 -76.41 25.08
CA TYR A 222 62.15 -75.99 24.54
C TYR A 222 62.00 -74.46 24.52
N HIS A 223 62.39 -73.76 25.59
CA HIS A 223 62.42 -72.29 25.64
C HIS A 223 63.36 -71.72 24.57
N LYS A 224 64.57 -72.27 24.40
CA LYS A 224 65.52 -71.83 23.36
C LYS A 224 64.95 -72.01 21.96
N ASN A 225 64.37 -73.18 21.66
CA ASN A 225 63.79 -73.49 20.35
C ASN A 225 62.54 -72.66 20.05
N THR A 226 61.72 -72.34 21.06
CA THR A 226 60.48 -71.55 20.88
C THR A 226 60.67 -70.03 21.03
N LYS A 227 61.83 -69.55 21.50
CA LYS A 227 62.08 -68.12 21.82
C LYS A 227 61.72 -67.17 20.68
N ASN A 228 62.14 -67.48 19.45
CA ASN A 228 61.90 -66.63 18.30
C ASN A 228 60.42 -66.66 17.86
N ARG A 229 59.78 -67.84 17.93
CA ARG A 229 58.34 -67.99 17.59
C ARG A 229 57.44 -67.28 18.60
N ARG A 230 57.79 -67.29 19.89
CA ARG A 230 57.09 -66.49 20.93
C ARG A 230 57.19 -65.01 20.64
N LYS A 231 58.40 -64.46 20.45
CA LYS A 231 58.59 -63.04 20.10
C LYS A 231 57.76 -62.59 18.89
N LEU A 232 57.71 -63.40 17.83
CA LEU A 232 56.88 -63.12 16.65
C LEU A 232 55.38 -63.15 16.97
N TYR A 233 54.93 -64.14 17.76
CA TYR A 233 53.55 -64.20 18.24
C TYR A 233 53.19 -63.01 19.12
N ASP A 234 54.05 -62.61 20.06
CA ASP A 234 53.80 -61.50 20.99
C ASP A 234 53.63 -60.18 20.23
N VAL A 235 54.47 -59.91 19.21
CA VAL A 235 54.35 -58.72 18.33
C VAL A 235 53.05 -58.75 17.51
N VAL A 236 52.64 -59.92 16.99
CA VAL A 236 51.38 -60.06 16.24
C VAL A 236 50.18 -59.88 17.18
N LYS A 237 50.23 -60.46 18.38
CA LYS A 237 49.19 -60.33 19.41
C LYS A 237 49.01 -58.89 19.86
N GLU A 238 50.09 -58.17 20.17
CA GLU A 238 50.02 -56.76 20.55
C GLU A 238 49.42 -55.89 19.42
N LYS A 239 49.75 -56.20 18.16
CA LYS A 239 49.14 -55.54 16.99
C LYS A 239 47.66 -55.88 16.85
N ASP A 240 47.26 -57.12 17.10
CA ASP A 240 45.87 -57.56 17.01
C ASP A 240 45.00 -56.94 18.11
N GLU A 241 45.48 -56.93 19.36
CA GLU A 241 44.83 -56.23 20.48
C GLU A 241 44.64 -54.73 20.19
N LYS A 242 45.66 -54.06 19.64
CA LYS A 242 45.56 -52.65 19.20
C LYS A 242 44.54 -52.48 18.07
N ASN A 243 44.54 -53.36 17.08
CA ASN A 243 43.56 -53.33 15.99
C ASN A 243 42.13 -53.54 16.51
N GLN A 244 41.92 -54.49 17.42
CA GLN A 244 40.61 -54.76 18.04
C GLN A 244 40.10 -53.56 18.86
N GLN A 245 40.99 -52.88 19.59
CA GLN A 245 40.65 -51.61 20.27
C GLN A 245 40.30 -50.48 19.30
N ILE A 246 40.93 -50.43 18.11
CA ILE A 246 40.58 -49.44 17.08
C ILE A 246 39.22 -49.79 16.44
N ILE A 247 38.99 -51.06 16.11
CA ILE A 247 37.74 -51.55 15.50
C ILE A 247 36.55 -51.28 16.42
N THR A 248 36.66 -51.60 17.72
CA THR A 248 35.59 -51.32 18.70
C THR A 248 35.30 -49.82 18.83
N LYS A 249 36.32 -48.97 18.90
CA LYS A 249 36.16 -47.50 18.90
C LYS A 249 35.48 -46.98 17.62
N GLN A 250 35.84 -47.51 16.46
CA GLN A 250 35.20 -47.11 15.19
C GLN A 250 33.76 -47.62 15.10
N TYR A 251 33.47 -48.83 15.59
CA TYR A 251 32.10 -49.38 15.62
C TYR A 251 31.16 -48.52 16.47
N VAL A 252 31.59 -48.12 17.67
CA VAL A 252 30.85 -47.17 18.53
C VAL A 252 30.65 -45.84 17.81
N ARG A 253 31.70 -45.28 17.17
CA ARG A 253 31.60 -44.04 16.39
C ARG A 253 30.60 -44.15 15.23
N ILE A 254 30.61 -45.26 14.49
CA ILE A 254 29.67 -45.52 13.39
C ILE A 254 28.24 -45.63 13.91
N SER A 255 28.02 -46.30 15.05
CA SER A 255 26.71 -46.41 15.69
C SER A 255 26.14 -45.03 16.04
N VAL A 256 26.93 -44.20 16.75
CA VAL A 256 26.53 -42.82 17.11
C VAL A 256 26.28 -41.97 15.87
N LEU A 257 27.13 -42.05 14.84
CA LEU A 257 26.93 -41.32 13.58
C LEU A 257 25.64 -41.77 12.88
N SER A 258 25.36 -43.07 12.81
CA SER A 258 24.13 -43.62 12.23
C SER A 258 22.89 -43.13 12.97
N GLU A 259 22.93 -43.11 14.30
CA GLU A 259 21.84 -42.58 15.13
C GLU A 259 21.62 -41.09 14.88
N THR A 260 22.68 -40.27 14.87
CA THR A 260 22.55 -38.84 14.55
C THR A 260 21.96 -38.61 13.15
N ILE A 261 22.40 -39.38 12.13
CA ILE A 261 21.83 -39.33 10.78
C ILE A 261 20.34 -39.70 10.79
N SER A 262 19.93 -40.68 11.60
CA SER A 262 18.51 -41.05 11.77
C SER A 262 17.71 -39.88 12.34
N THR A 263 18.16 -39.28 13.45
CA THR A 263 17.46 -38.12 14.05
C THR A 263 17.42 -36.90 13.14
N PHE A 264 18.43 -36.68 12.29
CA PHE A 264 18.40 -35.62 11.29
C PHE A 264 17.41 -35.92 10.15
N ARG A 265 17.32 -37.17 9.68
CA ARG A 265 16.31 -37.60 8.70
C ARG A 265 14.89 -37.41 9.23
N GLU A 266 14.65 -37.75 10.49
CA GLU A 266 13.37 -37.52 11.16
C GLU A 266 13.04 -36.02 11.25
N LYS A 267 13.98 -35.18 11.69
CA LYS A 267 13.83 -33.71 11.73
C LYS A 267 13.57 -33.11 10.34
N MET A 268 14.22 -33.62 9.30
CA MET A 268 13.95 -33.21 7.92
C MET A 268 12.54 -33.64 7.45
N ALA A 269 12.09 -34.83 7.83
CA ALA A 269 10.76 -35.32 7.50
C ALA A 269 9.65 -34.52 8.19
N THR A 270 9.78 -34.23 9.49
CA THR A 270 8.83 -33.41 10.25
C THR A 270 8.84 -31.97 9.78
N HIS A 271 10.00 -31.36 9.51
CA HIS A 271 10.06 -30.02 8.92
C HIS A 271 9.40 -29.97 7.52
N LYS A 272 9.64 -30.97 6.66
CA LYS A 272 8.99 -31.08 5.35
C LYS A 272 7.47 -31.25 5.45
N ALA A 273 6.98 -31.96 6.46
CA ALA A 273 5.55 -32.07 6.74
C ALA A 273 4.95 -30.74 7.21
N ASN A 274 5.62 -30.03 8.13
CA ASN A 274 5.18 -28.73 8.64
C ASN A 274 5.16 -27.67 7.52
N VAL A 275 6.19 -27.60 6.68
CA VAL A 275 6.22 -26.68 5.52
C VAL A 275 5.09 -26.98 4.54
N LYS A 276 4.79 -28.26 4.27
CA LYS A 276 3.61 -28.63 3.47
C LYS A 276 2.30 -28.20 4.11
N LYS A 277 2.17 -28.31 5.44
CA LYS A 277 0.98 -27.86 6.18
C LYS A 277 0.81 -26.35 6.07
N HIS A 278 1.87 -25.57 6.34
CA HIS A 278 1.84 -24.11 6.24
C HIS A 278 1.59 -23.61 4.82
N LEU A 279 2.17 -24.26 3.79
CA LEU A 279 1.84 -23.94 2.40
C LEU A 279 0.36 -24.18 2.10
N LYS A 280 -0.22 -25.27 2.63
CA LYS A 280 -1.66 -25.51 2.48
C LYS A 280 -2.50 -24.45 3.22
N GLU A 281 -2.15 -24.12 4.47
CA GLU A 281 -2.82 -23.07 5.25
C GLU A 281 -2.81 -21.72 4.50
N ILE A 282 -1.66 -21.30 3.95
CA ILE A 282 -1.52 -20.08 3.14
C ILE A 282 -2.34 -20.15 1.85
N MET A 283 -2.38 -21.29 1.16
CA MET A 283 -3.20 -21.46 -0.05
C MET A 283 -4.70 -21.42 0.26
N ASP A 284 -5.13 -22.03 1.38
CA ASP A 284 -6.52 -22.04 1.83
C ASP A 284 -6.96 -20.61 2.23
N GLU A 285 -6.11 -19.85 2.94
CA GLU A 285 -6.31 -18.41 3.23
C GLU A 285 -6.38 -17.56 1.94
N GLN A 286 -5.44 -17.76 1.01
CA GLN A 286 -5.43 -17.03 -0.27
C GLN A 286 -6.72 -17.27 -1.07
N ASN A 287 -7.18 -18.52 -1.13
CA ASN A 287 -8.43 -18.89 -1.79
C ASN A 287 -9.65 -18.29 -1.08
N PHE A 288 -9.66 -18.26 0.26
CA PHE A 288 -10.69 -17.59 1.05
C PHE A 288 -10.76 -16.09 0.72
N PHE A 289 -9.64 -15.36 0.83
CA PHE A 289 -9.60 -13.92 0.52
C PHE A 289 -9.96 -13.61 -0.93
N TYR A 290 -9.49 -14.42 -1.89
CA TYR A 290 -9.85 -14.28 -3.30
C TYR A 290 -11.36 -14.44 -3.53
N THR A 291 -11.96 -15.45 -2.90
CA THR A 291 -13.41 -15.72 -2.97
C THR A 291 -14.21 -14.58 -2.32
N SER A 292 -13.84 -14.15 -1.11
CA SER A 292 -14.48 -13.03 -0.41
C SER A 292 -14.37 -11.72 -1.19
N TYR A 293 -13.22 -11.43 -1.81
CA TYR A 293 -13.02 -10.27 -2.67
C TYR A 293 -13.98 -10.30 -3.88
N TRP A 294 -14.10 -11.44 -4.57
CA TRP A 294 -15.00 -11.56 -5.72
C TRP A 294 -16.48 -11.46 -5.32
N ILE A 295 -16.89 -12.03 -4.20
CA ILE A 295 -18.25 -11.87 -3.65
C ILE A 295 -18.53 -10.38 -3.36
N MET A 296 -17.62 -9.70 -2.65
CA MET A 296 -17.77 -8.28 -2.33
C MET A 296 -17.81 -7.40 -3.58
N LYS A 297 -16.92 -7.66 -4.55
CA LYS A 297 -16.86 -6.94 -5.83
C LYS A 297 -18.14 -7.12 -6.65
N ASN A 298 -18.65 -8.33 -6.74
CA ASN A 298 -19.91 -8.61 -7.44
C ASN A 298 -21.10 -7.97 -6.74
N ARG A 299 -21.13 -7.99 -5.39
CA ARG A 299 -22.16 -7.29 -4.61
C ARG A 299 -22.13 -5.78 -4.86
N PHE A 300 -20.97 -5.14 -4.77
CA PHE A 300 -20.79 -3.71 -5.02
C PHE A 300 -21.22 -3.30 -6.45
N ILE A 301 -20.88 -4.12 -7.47
CA ILE A 301 -21.32 -3.89 -8.85
C ILE A 301 -22.85 -4.02 -8.99
N SER A 302 -23.49 -4.91 -8.23
CA SER A 302 -24.94 -5.07 -8.20
C SER A 302 -25.64 -3.91 -7.47
N GLU A 303 -25.15 -3.54 -6.29
CA GLU A 303 -25.61 -2.40 -5.49
C GLU A 303 -25.52 -1.10 -6.32
N GLN A 304 -24.37 -0.83 -6.96
CA GLN A 304 -24.20 0.35 -7.82
C GLN A 304 -25.18 0.38 -9.01
N LYS A 305 -25.57 -0.78 -9.57
CA LYS A 305 -26.60 -0.84 -10.63
C LYS A 305 -27.98 -0.52 -10.08
N GLN A 306 -28.31 -1.03 -8.89
CA GLN A 306 -29.57 -0.78 -8.21
C GLN A 306 -29.70 0.70 -7.82
N ASP A 307 -28.67 1.30 -7.23
CA ASP A 307 -28.61 2.71 -6.87
C ASP A 307 -28.82 3.62 -8.09
N ARG A 308 -28.16 3.30 -9.22
CA ARG A 308 -28.35 4.03 -10.48
C ARG A 308 -29.80 3.93 -10.98
N ALA A 309 -30.40 2.75 -10.93
CA ALA A 309 -31.80 2.56 -11.31
C ALA A 309 -32.75 3.38 -10.41
N GLN A 310 -32.56 3.31 -9.09
CA GLN A 310 -33.37 4.06 -8.12
C GLN A 310 -33.20 5.58 -8.27
N LEU A 311 -31.99 6.07 -8.52
CA LEU A 311 -31.73 7.47 -8.86
C LEU A 311 -32.44 7.89 -10.16
N THR A 312 -32.47 7.05 -11.20
CA THR A 312 -33.22 7.38 -12.42
C THR A 312 -34.73 7.44 -12.19
N ILE A 313 -35.30 6.51 -11.39
CA ILE A 313 -36.73 6.50 -11.07
C ILE A 313 -37.10 7.76 -10.28
N THR A 314 -36.42 8.02 -9.17
CA THR A 314 -36.67 9.18 -8.30
C THR A 314 -36.47 10.51 -9.04
N ALA A 315 -35.49 10.62 -9.95
CA ALA A 315 -35.32 11.81 -10.79
C ALA A 315 -36.47 12.01 -11.79
N ILE A 316 -37.03 10.93 -12.35
CA ILE A 316 -38.21 10.98 -13.23
C ILE A 316 -39.45 11.41 -12.42
N GLU A 317 -39.69 10.79 -11.27
CA GLU A 317 -40.83 11.12 -10.38
C GLU A 317 -40.75 12.56 -9.87
N TYR A 318 -39.57 13.02 -9.45
CA TYR A 318 -39.33 14.42 -9.09
C TYR A 318 -39.62 15.38 -10.25
N LYS A 319 -39.19 15.04 -11.47
CA LYS A 319 -39.48 15.87 -12.66
C LYS A 319 -40.97 15.90 -13.00
N LEU A 320 -41.67 14.78 -12.87
CA LEU A 320 -43.11 14.69 -13.11
C LEU A 320 -43.92 15.50 -12.09
N THR A 321 -43.61 15.34 -10.79
CA THR A 321 -44.26 16.07 -9.69
C THR A 321 -43.97 17.58 -9.78
N LYS A 322 -42.72 17.98 -10.03
CA LYS A 322 -42.35 19.38 -10.29
C LYS A 322 -43.15 19.98 -11.47
N ASN A 323 -43.18 19.30 -12.62
CA ASN A 323 -43.92 19.76 -13.79
C ASN A 323 -45.44 19.88 -13.52
N TYR A 324 -45.99 18.99 -12.68
CA TYR A 324 -47.39 19.06 -12.25
C TYR A 324 -47.66 20.28 -11.35
N LEU A 325 -46.79 20.53 -10.36
CA LEU A 325 -46.88 21.69 -9.48
C LEU A 325 -46.73 23.01 -10.25
N GLU A 326 -45.78 23.10 -11.20
CA GLU A 326 -45.64 24.27 -12.08
C GLU A 326 -46.89 24.53 -12.93
N ARG A 327 -47.60 23.48 -13.37
CA ARG A 327 -48.89 23.60 -14.07
C ARG A 327 -50.00 24.10 -13.14
N LEU A 328 -50.03 23.64 -11.88
CA LEU A 328 -50.99 24.14 -10.88
C LEU A 328 -50.73 25.61 -10.55
N ILE A 329 -49.48 26.01 -10.33
CA ILE A 329 -49.10 27.41 -10.08
C ILE A 329 -49.57 28.30 -11.25
N LYS A 330 -49.31 27.90 -12.51
CA LYS A 330 -49.80 28.63 -13.69
C LYS A 330 -51.33 28.76 -13.75
N LYS A 331 -52.08 27.72 -13.34
CA LYS A 331 -53.54 27.79 -13.22
C LYS A 331 -53.97 28.78 -12.14
N ILE A 332 -53.37 28.70 -10.94
CA ILE A 332 -53.66 29.61 -9.82
C ILE A 332 -53.34 31.05 -10.19
N GLU A 333 -52.20 31.32 -10.81
CA GLU A 333 -51.86 32.65 -11.34
C GLU A 333 -52.89 33.15 -12.36
N SER A 334 -53.35 32.29 -13.28
CA SER A 334 -54.36 32.69 -14.27
C SER A 334 -55.71 33.01 -13.62
N LEU A 335 -56.12 32.24 -12.60
CA LEU A 335 -57.33 32.48 -11.84
C LEU A 335 -57.22 33.76 -11.00
N LEU A 336 -56.07 34.00 -10.35
CA LEU A 336 -55.80 35.23 -9.61
C LEU A 336 -55.81 36.46 -10.52
N ARG A 337 -55.24 36.37 -11.74
CA ARG A 337 -55.31 37.45 -12.74
C ARG A 337 -56.75 37.73 -13.17
N LEU A 338 -57.56 36.69 -13.40
CA LEU A 338 -58.98 36.84 -13.71
C LEU A 338 -59.74 37.49 -12.54
N LEU A 339 -59.50 37.05 -11.30
CA LEU A 339 -60.11 37.61 -10.09
C LEU A 339 -59.72 39.10 -9.92
N LEU A 340 -58.45 39.47 -10.12
CA LEU A 340 -58.01 40.86 -10.11
C LEU A 340 -58.67 41.72 -11.21
N ILE A 341 -58.95 41.14 -12.38
CA ILE A 341 -59.71 41.83 -13.44
C ILE A 341 -61.18 41.98 -13.05
N CYS A 342 -61.81 40.95 -12.48
CA CYS A 342 -63.19 41.00 -12.00
C CYS A 342 -63.37 42.04 -10.89
N ASN A 343 -62.51 42.03 -9.87
CA ASN A 343 -62.54 42.99 -8.75
C ASN A 343 -62.48 44.47 -9.18
N LYS A 344 -61.99 44.78 -10.38
CA LYS A 344 -62.01 46.16 -10.93
C LYS A 344 -63.43 46.66 -11.22
N TYR A 345 -64.36 45.76 -11.54
CA TYR A 345 -65.74 46.07 -11.91
C TYR A 345 -66.74 45.88 -10.76
N GLU A 346 -66.26 45.47 -9.58
CA GLU A 346 -67.08 45.26 -8.39
C GLU A 346 -67.24 46.56 -7.60
N THR A 347 -68.42 46.77 -7.00
CA THR A 347 -68.67 47.96 -6.21
C THR A 347 -67.96 47.90 -4.85
N ILE A 348 -67.72 49.08 -4.24
CA ILE A 348 -67.08 49.18 -2.92
C ILE A 348 -67.85 48.36 -1.86
N ASN A 349 -69.18 48.33 -1.96
CA ASN A 349 -70.03 47.55 -1.05
C ASN A 349 -69.79 46.04 -1.20
N GLU A 350 -69.70 45.51 -2.42
CA GLU A 350 -69.46 44.09 -2.68
C GLU A 350 -68.02 43.65 -2.36
N ASN A 351 -67.07 44.60 -2.39
CA ASN A 351 -65.66 44.36 -2.09
C ASN A 351 -65.40 44.36 -0.57
N ILE A 352 -66.14 45.17 0.22
CA ILE A 352 -65.99 45.25 1.69
C ILE A 352 -66.85 44.19 2.42
N TYR A 353 -68.05 43.87 1.96
CA TYR A 353 -68.99 43.00 2.69
C TYR A 353 -68.92 41.49 2.36
N SER A 354 -67.94 41.04 1.57
CA SER A 354 -67.99 39.72 0.89
C SER A 354 -68.05 38.44 1.75
N TYR A 355 -67.90 38.49 3.08
CA TYR A 355 -67.83 37.27 3.91
C TYR A 355 -68.60 37.27 5.25
N ALA A 356 -69.21 38.38 5.70
CA ALA A 356 -69.61 38.51 7.11
C ALA A 356 -71.13 38.41 7.43
N ASN A 357 -72.01 38.91 6.56
CA ASN A 357 -73.40 39.25 6.96
C ASN A 357 -74.50 38.57 6.14
N TYR A 358 -74.48 37.24 6.08
CA TYR A 358 -75.70 36.44 5.86
C TYR A 358 -75.79 35.33 6.90
N LYS A 359 -75.98 35.71 8.18
CA LYS A 359 -76.50 34.79 9.20
C LYS A 359 -77.91 34.38 8.79
N GLU A 360 -78.17 33.09 8.76
CA GLU A 360 -79.40 32.49 8.25
C GLU A 360 -80.64 32.92 9.07
N SER A 361 -81.42 33.87 8.54
CA SER A 361 -82.80 34.07 8.99
C SER A 361 -83.71 33.02 8.33
N SER A 362 -83.91 31.91 9.04
CA SER A 362 -84.78 30.77 8.74
C SER A 362 -84.29 29.76 7.66
N PRO A 363 -84.21 28.46 7.99
CA PRO A 363 -83.96 27.41 7.01
C PRO A 363 -85.27 27.03 6.30
N ARG A 364 -85.58 27.67 5.17
CA ARG A 364 -86.59 27.12 4.25
C ARG A 364 -85.99 25.94 3.50
N LYS A 365 -86.48 24.73 3.83
CA LYS A 365 -86.16 23.47 3.15
C LYS A 365 -86.17 23.62 1.63
N ILE A 366 -85.06 23.29 0.99
CA ILE A 366 -85.04 22.89 -0.43
C ILE A 366 -84.28 21.56 -0.53
N PHE A 367 -85.06 20.53 -0.87
CA PHE A 367 -84.70 19.21 -1.40
C PHE A 367 -83.44 18.49 -0.89
N SER A 368 -83.68 17.45 -0.09
CA SER A 368 -82.80 16.28 0.01
C SER A 368 -82.64 15.63 -1.37
N ILE A 369 -81.44 15.65 -1.94
CA ILE A 369 -81.04 14.74 -3.04
C ILE A 369 -80.14 13.67 -2.44
N SER A 370 -80.77 12.76 -1.70
CA SER A 370 -80.12 11.61 -1.08
C SER A 370 -80.06 10.43 -2.06
N GLU A 371 -79.35 10.56 -3.18
CA GLU A 371 -79.10 9.43 -4.12
C GLU A 371 -78.02 9.72 -5.18
N LEU A 372 -76.74 9.85 -4.76
CA LEU A 372 -75.61 9.62 -5.68
C LEU A 372 -74.32 9.22 -4.92
N LYS A 373 -74.10 7.92 -4.74
CA LYS A 373 -72.98 7.32 -3.96
C LYS A 373 -71.58 7.42 -4.62
N GLY A 374 -71.35 8.48 -5.38
CA GLY A 374 -70.05 8.87 -5.94
C GLY A 374 -69.80 10.38 -5.88
N SER A 375 -70.58 11.11 -5.07
CA SER A 375 -70.58 12.59 -5.06
C SER A 375 -70.12 13.22 -3.75
N GLU A 376 -69.77 12.46 -2.71
CA GLU A 376 -69.38 13.04 -1.40
C GLU A 376 -68.11 13.91 -1.48
N GLU A 377 -67.08 13.47 -2.21
CA GLU A 377 -65.90 14.31 -2.51
C GLU A 377 -66.25 15.52 -3.40
N ILE A 378 -67.20 15.37 -4.33
CA ILE A 378 -67.63 16.46 -5.21
C ILE A 378 -68.36 17.53 -4.41
N ILE A 379 -69.32 17.13 -3.57
CA ILE A 379 -70.13 18.00 -2.72
C ILE A 379 -69.21 18.80 -1.78
N HIS A 380 -68.25 18.14 -1.12
CA HIS A 380 -67.32 18.84 -0.23
C HIS A 380 -66.41 19.83 -0.97
N ASN A 381 -65.96 19.52 -2.19
CA ASN A 381 -65.15 20.43 -3.00
C ASN A 381 -65.92 21.65 -3.54
N PHE A 382 -67.25 21.55 -3.71
CA PHE A 382 -68.09 22.67 -4.16
C PHE A 382 -68.75 23.45 -3.01
N GLN A 383 -68.68 22.95 -1.77
CA GLN A 383 -69.26 23.61 -0.60
C GLN A 383 -68.60 24.98 -0.32
N ASP A 384 -67.28 25.10 -0.54
CA ASP A 384 -66.52 26.35 -0.43
C ASP A 384 -66.92 27.41 -1.49
N LEU A 385 -67.44 26.97 -2.64
CA LEU A 385 -67.88 27.84 -3.73
C LEU A 385 -69.30 28.42 -3.51
N THR A 386 -70.00 28.05 -2.43
CA THR A 386 -71.35 28.55 -2.11
C THR A 386 -71.41 30.09 -2.03
N ASN A 387 -70.38 30.72 -1.45
CA ASN A 387 -70.31 32.19 -1.35
C ASN A 387 -70.01 32.86 -2.70
N PHE A 388 -69.21 32.21 -3.55
CA PHE A 388 -68.95 32.68 -4.91
C PHE A 388 -70.23 32.66 -5.77
N TRP A 389 -71.01 31.57 -5.70
CA TRP A 389 -72.30 31.49 -6.39
C TRP A 389 -73.35 32.47 -5.86
N ARG A 390 -73.40 32.72 -4.55
CA ARG A 390 -74.23 33.81 -3.97
C ARG A 390 -73.82 35.18 -4.54
N ARG A 391 -72.52 35.46 -4.66
CA ARG A 391 -72.01 36.73 -5.22
C ARG A 391 -72.45 36.91 -6.67
N ILE A 392 -72.35 35.86 -7.49
CA ILE A 392 -72.88 35.86 -8.87
C ILE A 392 -74.40 36.09 -8.89
N GLY A 393 -75.15 35.47 -7.98
CA GLY A 393 -76.60 35.67 -7.88
C GLY A 393 -77.00 37.12 -7.58
N ILE A 394 -76.31 37.79 -6.65
CA ILE A 394 -76.53 39.20 -6.32
C ILE A 394 -76.22 40.10 -7.54
N VAL A 395 -75.11 39.84 -8.23
CA VAL A 395 -74.75 40.57 -9.46
C VAL A 395 -75.78 40.34 -10.57
N GLN A 396 -76.35 39.14 -10.69
CA GLN A 396 -77.42 38.87 -11.66
C GLN A 396 -78.72 39.64 -11.32
N VAL A 397 -79.12 39.67 -10.05
CA VAL A 397 -80.32 40.43 -9.62
C VAL A 397 -80.14 41.92 -9.89
N THR A 398 -79.02 42.51 -9.49
CA THR A 398 -78.73 43.94 -9.73
C THR A 398 -78.64 44.28 -11.23
N ILE A 399 -78.14 43.36 -12.07
CA ILE A 399 -78.16 43.52 -13.53
C ILE A 399 -79.60 43.55 -14.07
N GLU A 400 -80.50 42.68 -13.60
CA GLU A 400 -81.91 42.72 -14.02
C GLU A 400 -82.66 43.94 -13.48
N GLU A 401 -82.39 44.37 -12.25
CA GLU A 401 -82.92 45.63 -11.67
C GLU A 401 -82.50 46.85 -12.52
N LEU A 402 -81.21 46.97 -12.85
CA LEU A 402 -80.69 48.05 -13.70
C LEU A 402 -81.23 47.98 -15.14
N LYS A 403 -81.56 46.79 -15.66
CA LYS A 403 -82.25 46.66 -16.95
C LYS A 403 -83.69 47.15 -16.87
N LEU A 404 -84.43 46.78 -15.82
CA LEU A 404 -85.81 47.23 -15.60
C LEU A 404 -85.87 48.75 -15.40
N GLU A 405 -85.02 49.32 -14.55
CA GLU A 405 -84.94 50.77 -14.35
C GLU A 405 -84.58 51.49 -15.66
N LYS A 406 -83.64 50.96 -16.45
CA LYS A 406 -83.32 51.49 -17.78
C LYS A 406 -84.48 51.38 -18.76
N GLU A 407 -85.31 50.35 -18.68
CA GLU A 407 -86.52 50.22 -19.50
C GLU A 407 -87.61 51.18 -19.06
N ASP A 408 -87.79 51.40 -17.76
CA ASP A 408 -88.76 52.35 -17.22
C ASP A 408 -88.34 53.80 -17.49
N LEU A 409 -87.07 54.17 -17.30
CA LEU A 409 -86.51 55.44 -17.76
C LEU A 409 -86.62 55.62 -19.28
N ARG A 410 -86.53 54.53 -20.07
CA ARG A 410 -86.80 54.60 -21.52
C ARG A 410 -88.28 54.82 -21.84
N LYS A 411 -89.21 54.20 -21.09
CA LYS A 411 -90.65 54.47 -21.19
C LYS A 411 -90.94 55.92 -20.81
N GLU A 412 -90.39 56.41 -19.70
CA GLU A 412 -90.55 57.78 -19.23
C GLU A 412 -89.94 58.81 -20.19
N ILE A 413 -88.74 58.57 -20.74
CA ILE A 413 -88.18 59.41 -21.82
C ILE A 413 -89.09 59.41 -23.05
N ASN A 414 -89.72 58.29 -23.39
CA ASN A 414 -90.67 58.23 -24.51
C ASN A 414 -92.00 58.94 -24.18
N GLU A 415 -92.50 58.85 -22.95
CA GLU A 415 -93.66 59.61 -22.46
C GLU A 415 -93.37 61.12 -22.43
N LEU A 416 -92.24 61.55 -21.87
CA LEU A 416 -91.79 62.94 -21.89
C LEU A 416 -91.60 63.45 -23.31
N ARG A 417 -91.07 62.64 -24.23
CA ARG A 417 -91.03 62.98 -25.66
C ARG A 417 -92.42 63.15 -26.25
N LYS A 418 -93.39 62.26 -25.95
CA LYS A 418 -94.80 62.44 -26.36
C LYS A 418 -95.41 63.70 -25.76
N ILE A 419 -95.15 64.01 -24.49
CA ILE A 419 -95.68 65.19 -23.80
C ILE A 419 -95.09 66.47 -24.42
N ILE A 420 -93.79 66.51 -24.69
CA ILE A 420 -93.14 67.61 -25.44
C ILE A 420 -93.74 67.71 -26.85
N GLN A 421 -93.96 66.59 -27.53
CA GLN A 421 -94.58 66.56 -28.86
C GLN A 421 -96.04 67.04 -28.82
N CYS A 422 -96.79 66.76 -27.76
CA CYS A 422 -98.13 67.30 -27.51
C CYS A 422 -98.13 68.79 -27.14
N TYR A 423 -97.15 69.27 -26.36
CA TYR A 423 -96.96 70.70 -26.06
C TYR A 423 -96.66 71.49 -27.34
N LEU A 424 -95.71 71.00 -28.15
CA LEU A 424 -95.44 71.55 -29.48
C LEU A 424 -96.68 71.49 -30.39
N SER A 425 -97.51 70.44 -30.28
CA SER A 425 -98.79 70.33 -31.00
C SER A 425 -99.86 71.31 -30.49
N GLN A 426 -99.78 71.73 -29.22
CA GLN A 426 -100.67 72.74 -28.65
C GLN A 426 -100.19 74.16 -28.98
N GLU A 427 -98.88 74.45 -28.95
CA GLU A 427 -98.32 75.71 -29.46
C GLU A 427 -98.59 75.93 -30.96
N THR A 428 -98.62 74.86 -31.77
CA THR A 428 -99.07 74.97 -33.17
C THR A 428 -100.59 75.17 -33.32
N LYS A 429 -101.40 74.93 -32.29
CA LYS A 429 -102.86 75.19 -32.30
C LYS A 429 -103.25 76.51 -31.66
N THR A 430 -102.48 77.02 -30.68
CA THR A 430 -102.66 78.39 -30.16
C THR A 430 -102.13 79.44 -31.14
N ASN A 431 -101.17 79.11 -32.01
CA ASN A 431 -100.78 79.92 -33.16
C ASN A 431 -101.74 79.78 -34.39
N LEU A 432 -102.93 79.21 -34.19
CA LEU A 432 -104.01 79.13 -35.19
C LEU A 432 -105.35 79.71 -34.68
N ILE A 433 -105.33 80.39 -33.53
CA ILE A 433 -106.45 81.22 -33.04
C ILE A 433 -105.90 82.61 -32.68
N SER A 434 -105.42 83.31 -33.70
CA SER A 434 -105.19 84.77 -33.74
C SER A 434 -105.27 85.26 -35.18
#